data_AF-A0A935S436-F1
#
_entry.id   AF-A0A935S436-F1
#
_cell.length_a   1.000
_cell.length_b   1.000
_cell.length_c   1.000
_cell.angle_alpha   90.00
_cell.angle_beta   90.00
_cell.angle_gamma   90.00
#
_symmetry.space_group_name_H-M   'P 1'
#
loop_
_entity.id
_entity.type
_entity.pdbx_description
1 polymer ?
#
loop_
_entity_poly.entity_id
_entity_poly.type
_entity_poly.pdbx_seq_one_letter_code
_entity_poly.pdbx_strand_id
1 'polypeptide(L)' 'MRFICEETQEFYLEEYIPLLKKVISELDPEDCQMVELRFFERRAFKEIGEIMDITENNAKVRMYRILEKLKKAITSPKKN' A
#
# COMPACT_ATOMS: atom_id res chain seq x y z
N MET A 1 25.44 16.73 15.57
CA MET A 1 25.22 15.35 15.09
C MET A 1 23.71 15.03 15.09
N ARG A 2 22.93 15.72 14.24
CA ARG A 2 21.46 15.48 14.09
C ARG A 2 20.95 15.84 12.68
N PHE A 3 21.83 15.89 11.68
CA PHE A 3 21.50 16.41 10.34
C PHE A 3 22.01 15.51 9.20
N ILE A 4 22.05 14.19 9.40
CA ILE A 4 22.48 13.25 8.33
C ILE A 4 21.37 12.27 7.92
N CYS A 5 20.24 12.18 8.65
CA CYS A 5 19.24 11.13 8.37
C CYS A 5 18.01 11.57 7.58
N GLU A 6 17.79 12.85 7.27
CA GLU A 6 16.56 13.28 6.59
C GLU A 6 16.71 13.35 5.07
N GLU A 7 17.87 13.71 4.53
CA GLU A 7 18.02 13.92 3.08
C GLU A 7 18.34 12.64 2.30
N THR A 8 18.79 11.57 2.96
CA THR A 8 19.24 10.36 2.23
C THR A 8 18.14 9.37 1.93
N GLN A 9 16.93 9.48 2.49
CA GLN A 9 15.90 8.42 2.37
C GLN A 9 14.87 8.70 1.26
N GLU A 10 14.57 9.96 0.96
CA GLU A 10 13.60 10.35 -0.08
C GLU A 10 14.07 9.97 -1.50
N PHE A 11 15.35 10.22 -1.82
CA PHE A 11 15.89 9.94 -3.17
C PHE A 11 15.84 8.45 -3.56
N TYR A 12 15.93 7.51 -2.61
CA TYR A 12 15.83 6.07 -2.93
C TYR A 12 14.39 5.61 -3.20
N LEU A 13 13.38 6.33 -2.72
CA LEU A 13 11.98 5.93 -2.88
C LEU A 13 11.44 6.20 -4.28
N GLU A 14 11.98 7.21 -4.98
CA GLU A 14 11.56 7.56 -6.34
C GLU A 14 11.74 6.40 -7.32
N GLU A 15 12.80 5.59 -7.17
CA GLU A 15 13.05 4.41 -8.00
C GLU A 15 11.98 3.31 -7.84
N TYR A 16 11.26 3.30 -6.71
CA TYR A 16 10.17 2.36 -6.46
C TYR A 16 8.84 2.84 -7.04
N ILE A 17 8.70 4.12 -7.41
CA ILE A 17 7.43 4.66 -7.94
C ILE A 17 6.95 3.88 -9.17
N PRO A 18 7.77 3.61 -10.21
CA PRO A 18 7.32 2.84 -11.38
C PRO A 18 6.89 1.42 -11.02
N LEU A 19 7.62 0.76 -10.11
CA LEU A 19 7.31 -0.60 -9.67
C LEU A 19 6.02 -0.63 -8.84
N LEU A 20 5.86 0.33 -7.93
CA LEU A 20 4.65 0.46 -7.13
C LEU A 20 3.42 0.71 -8.00
N LYS A 21 3.52 1.59 -9.02
CA LYS A 21 2.45 1.81 -10.01
C LYS A 21 2.06 0.52 -10.72
N LYS A 22 3.05 -0.26 -11.16
CA LYS A 22 2.82 -1.56 -11.81
C LYS A 22 2.08 -2.52 -10.88
N VAL A 23 2.57 -2.71 -9.66
CA VAL A 23 1.98 -3.68 -8.73
C VAL A 23 0.58 -3.24 -8.29
N ILE A 24 0.34 -1.93 -8.09
CA ILE A 24 -1.01 -1.42 -7.80
C ILE A 24 -1.96 -1.70 -8.98
N SER A 25 -1.50 -1.56 -10.23
CA SER A 25 -2.32 -1.89 -11.41
C SER A 25 -2.65 -3.37 -11.57
N GLU A 26 -1.94 -4.25 -10.86
CA GLU A 26 -2.19 -5.70 -10.83
C GLU A 26 -3.10 -6.12 -9.66
N LEU A 27 -3.48 -5.20 -8.77
CA LEU A 27 -4.46 -5.48 -7.73
C LEU A 27 -5.83 -5.77 -8.33
N ASP A 28 -6.56 -6.70 -7.72
CA ASP A 28 -7.97 -6.85 -8.04
C ASP A 28 -8.76 -5.58 -7.68
N PRO A 29 -9.93 -5.35 -8.30
CA PRO A 29 -10.68 -4.10 -8.14
C PRO A 29 -11.03 -3.79 -6.68
N GLU A 30 -11.33 -4.80 -5.87
CA GLU A 30 -11.67 -4.63 -4.46
C GLU A 30 -10.45 -4.25 -3.61
N ASP A 31 -9.31 -4.90 -3.84
CA ASP A 31 -8.04 -4.57 -3.19
C ASP A 31 -7.56 -3.17 -3.60
N CYS A 32 -7.77 -2.76 -4.86
CA CYS A 32 -7.49 -1.40 -5.34
C CYS A 32 -8.37 -0.36 -4.64
N GLN A 33 -9.69 -0.58 -4.61
CA GLN A 33 -10.65 0.30 -3.93
C GLN A 33 -10.31 0.47 -2.44
N MET A 34 -9.92 -0.61 -1.76
CA MET A 34 -9.47 -0.57 -0.36
C MET A 34 -8.26 0.37 -0.16
N VAL A 35 -7.28 0.34 -1.08
CA VAL A 35 -6.10 1.21 -1.06
C VAL A 35 -6.51 2.67 -1.31
N GLU A 36 -7.39 2.91 -2.28
CA GLU A 36 -7.93 4.24 -2.60
C GLU A 36 -8.60 4.88 -1.37
N LEU A 37 -9.57 4.16 -0.80
CA LEU A 37 -10.30 4.61 0.39
C LEU A 37 -9.33 4.89 1.56
N ARG A 38 -8.34 4.01 1.79
CA ARG A 38 -7.46 4.13 2.95
C ARG A 38 -6.44 5.25 2.83
N PHE A 39 -5.81 5.43 1.67
CA PHE A 39 -4.65 6.32 1.53
C PHE A 39 -4.95 7.61 0.75
N PHE A 40 -5.81 7.55 -0.27
CA PHE A 40 -6.16 8.71 -1.08
C PHE A 40 -7.32 9.48 -0.45
N GLU A 41 -8.37 8.78 -0.03
CA GLU A 41 -9.50 9.40 0.69
C GLU A 41 -9.31 9.49 2.20
N ARG A 42 -8.27 8.84 2.75
CA ARG A 42 -7.92 8.87 4.19
C ARG A 42 -9.03 8.36 5.12
N ARG A 43 -9.84 7.41 4.67
CA ARG A 43 -10.93 6.80 5.45
C ARG A 43 -10.42 5.94 6.60
N ALA A 44 -11.17 5.92 7.70
CA ALA A 44 -10.92 4.98 8.80
C ALA A 44 -11.43 3.57 8.43
N PHE A 45 -10.83 2.51 9.00
CA PHE A 45 -11.23 1.12 8.71
C PHE A 45 -12.71 0.83 8.97
N LYS A 46 -13.33 1.55 9.92
CA LYS A 46 -14.76 1.46 10.18
C LYS A 46 -15.59 1.92 8.99
N GLU A 47 -15.32 3.12 8.47
CA GLU A 47 -15.99 3.66 7.27
C GLU A 47 -15.74 2.77 6.05
N ILE A 48 -14.52 2.26 5.90
CA ILE A 48 -14.19 1.35 4.79
C ILE A 48 -15.01 0.07 4.87
N GLY A 49 -15.17 -0.49 6.09
CA GLY A 49 -16.05 -1.64 6.31
C GLY A 49 -17.49 -1.36 5.93
N GLU A 50 -18.01 -0.20 6.31
CA GLU A 50 -19.37 0.23 5.95
C GLU A 50 -19.53 0.42 4.42
N ILE A 51 -18.56 1.02 3.74
CA ILE A 51 -18.60 1.24 2.27
C ILE A 51 -18.51 -0.07 1.49
N MET A 52 -17.68 -1.00 1.94
CA MET A 52 -17.40 -2.27 1.25
C MET A 52 -18.28 -3.43 1.75
N ASP A 53 -19.26 -3.16 2.63
CA ASP A 53 -20.14 -4.15 3.26
C ASP A 53 -19.38 -5.31 3.95
N ILE A 54 -18.33 -4.97 4.70
CA ILE A 54 -17.53 -5.90 5.50
C ILE A 54 -17.33 -5.36 6.92
N THR A 55 -16.92 -6.22 7.86
CA THR A 55 -16.59 -5.75 9.21
C THR A 55 -15.29 -4.94 9.22
N GLU A 56 -15.17 -3.99 10.15
CA GLU A 56 -13.92 -3.23 10.37
C GLU A 56 -12.70 -4.15 10.55
N ASN A 57 -12.88 -5.27 11.25
CA ASN A 57 -11.81 -6.25 11.44
C ASN A 57 -11.37 -6.92 10.13
N ASN A 58 -12.34 -7.26 9.26
CA ASN A 58 -12.02 -7.79 7.93
C ASN A 58 -11.29 -6.74 7.08
N ALA A 59 -11.74 -5.47 7.10
CA ALA A 59 -11.05 -4.37 6.42
C ALA A 59 -9.58 -4.23 6.87
N LYS A 60 -9.31 -4.29 8.19
CA LYS A 60 -7.95 -4.28 8.74
C LYS A 60 -7.13 -5.45 8.22
N VAL A 61 -7.60 -6.68 8.40
CA VAL A 61 -6.88 -7.90 8.00
C VAL A 61 -6.61 -7.91 6.49
N ARG A 62 -7.62 -7.55 5.68
CA ARG A 62 -7.49 -7.47 4.23
C ARG A 62 -6.46 -6.40 3.81
N MET A 63 -6.49 -5.21 4.42
CA MET A 63 -5.49 -4.17 4.17
C MET A 63 -4.07 -4.64 4.50
N TYR A 64 -3.85 -5.30 5.64
CA TYR A 64 -2.53 -5.84 5.97
C TYR A 64 -2.05 -6.88 4.94
N ARG A 65 -2.94 -7.73 4.43
CA ARG A 65 -2.61 -8.69 3.36
C ARG A 65 -2.24 -7.99 2.06
N ILE A 66 -2.97 -6.95 1.67
CA ILE A 66 -2.64 -6.14 0.49
C ILE A 66 -1.25 -5.51 0.65
N LEU A 67 -0.96 -4.89 1.80
CA LEU A 67 0.36 -4.32 2.08
C LEU A 67 1.48 -5.36 2.02
N GLU A 68 1.23 -6.58 2.51
CA GLU A 68 2.18 -7.70 2.36
C GLU A 68 2.38 -8.10 0.89
N LYS A 69 1.32 -8.19 0.09
CA LYS A 69 1.41 -8.48 -1.36
C LYS A 69 2.26 -7.41 -2.06
N LEU A 70 1.95 -6.13 -1.82
CA LEU A 70 2.69 -5.00 -2.39
C LEU A 70 4.16 -5.05 -1.97
N LYS A 71 4.45 -5.25 -0.68
CA LYS A 71 5.82 -5.38 -0.16
C LYS A 71 6.57 -6.52 -0.84
N LYS A 72 5.97 -7.71 -0.93
CA LYS A 72 6.60 -8.87 -1.58
C LYS A 72 6.90 -8.59 -3.04
N ALA A 73 6.00 -7.93 -3.76
CA ALA A 73 6.22 -7.60 -5.17
C ALA A 73 7.36 -6.59 -5.39
N ILE A 74 7.51 -5.60 -4.50
CA ILE A 74 8.58 -4.60 -4.61
C ILE A 74 9.93 -5.05 -4.05
N THR A 75 9.95 -5.97 -3.08
CA THR A 75 11.19 -6.47 -2.46
C THR A 75 11.65 -7.82 -2.99
N SER A 76 10.89 -8.50 -3.85
CA SER A 76 11.34 -9.78 -4.40
C SER A 76 12.58 -9.56 -5.26
N PRO A 77 13.67 -10.31 -5.03
CA PRO A 77 14.87 -10.18 -5.84
C PRO A 77 14.50 -10.50 -7.29
N LYS A 78 14.85 -9.61 -8.21
CA LYS A 78 14.71 -9.85 -9.66
C LYS A 78 15.27 -11.24 -9.96
N LYS A 79 14.41 -12.17 -10.37
CA LYS A 79 14.85 -13.40 -11.04
C LYS A 79 15.44 -12.94 -12.37
N ASN A 80 16.75 -12.78 -12.39
CA ASN A 80 17.56 -12.72 -13.61
C ASN A 80 17.56 -14.10 -14.26
#